data_AF-W1XMK3-F1
#
_entry.id   AF-W1XMK3-F1
#
_cell.length_a   1.000
_cell.length_b   1.000
_cell.length_c   1.000
_cell.angle_alpha   90.00
_cell.angle_beta   90.00
_cell.angle_gamma   90.00
#
_symmetry.space_group_name_H-M   'P 1'
#
loop_
_entity.id
_entity.type
_entity.pdbx_description
1 polymer ?
#
loop_
_entity_poly.entity_id
_entity_poly.type
_entity_poly.pdbx_seq_one_letter_code
_entity_poly.pdbx_strand_id
1 'polypeptide(L)'
;GLSEKQAVAILDMRLRRLTGLEREKIEEEYKELLALIEDLKAILASEARQRQIIKDELDDMKKKYGDPRRSEITIDTSDLDVEDLIADEEMVITLTKQGYIKRMNANVYRNQHKGGAGVIGMKTKEDDYVT
;
A
#
# COMPACT_ATOMS: atom_id res chain seq x y z
N GLY A 1 57.83 24.09 7.61
CA GLY A 1 57.86 24.52 9.04
C GLY A 1 56.62 23.99 9.74
N LEU A 2 56.66 23.87 11.07
CA LEU A 2 55.50 23.47 11.87
C LEU A 2 54.45 24.59 11.89
N SER A 3 53.16 24.22 11.90
CA SER A 3 52.07 25.17 12.16
C SER A 3 52.00 25.53 13.64
N GLU A 4 51.38 26.67 13.96
CA GLU A 4 51.16 27.12 15.34
C GLU A 4 50.42 26.06 16.18
N LYS A 5 49.37 25.44 15.63
CA LYS A 5 48.64 24.35 16.30
C LYS A 5 49.53 23.14 16.60
N GLN A 6 50.41 22.78 15.67
CA GLN A 6 51.37 21.68 15.89
C GLN A 6 52.40 22.04 16.95
N ALA A 7 52.89 23.30 16.97
CA ALA A 7 53.85 23.76 17.96
C ALA A 7 53.25 23.74 19.38
N VAL A 8 52.02 24.23 19.56
CA VAL A 8 51.29 24.17 20.83
C VAL A 8 51.07 22.71 21.27
N ALA A 9 50.61 21.85 20.36
CA ALA A 9 50.37 20.44 20.68
C ALA A 9 51.65 19.69 21.12
N ILE A 10 52.82 20.06 20.59
CA ILE A 10 54.11 19.51 21.00
C ILE A 10 54.51 20.02 22.40
N LEU A 11 54.30 21.31 22.68
CA LEU A 11 54.57 21.90 24.01
C LEU A 11 53.70 21.29 25.11
N ASP A 12 52.45 20.92 24.78
CA ASP A 12 51.50 20.31 25.72
C ASP A 12 51.75 18.82 25.98
N MET A 13 52.75 18.19 25.33
CA MET A 13 53.04 16.78 25.53
C MET A 13 53.62 16.50 26.92
N ARG A 14 53.14 15.43 27.57
CA ARG A 14 53.67 14.94 28.85
C ARG A 14 54.79 13.92 28.62
N LEU A 15 55.82 13.91 29.47
CA LEU A 15 56.96 12.96 29.39
C LEU A 15 56.54 11.47 29.28
N ARG A 16 55.42 11.08 29.89
CA ARG A 16 54.86 9.72 29.80
C ARG A 16 54.49 9.30 28.37
N ARG A 17 54.15 10.24 27.49
CA ARG A 17 53.84 10.00 26.06
C ARG A 17 55.07 9.73 25.19
N LEU A 18 56.28 9.87 25.74
CA LEU A 18 57.55 9.62 25.04
C LEU A 18 58.07 8.19 25.24
N THR A 19 57.27 7.30 25.86
CA THR A 19 57.61 5.88 25.96
C THR A 19 57.38 5.16 24.63
N GLY A 20 58.12 4.07 24.38
CA GLY A 20 57.98 3.29 23.14
C GLY A 20 56.55 2.79 22.88
N LEU A 21 55.85 2.34 23.93
CA LEU A 21 54.48 1.85 23.83
C LEU A 21 53.49 2.94 23.37
N GLU A 22 53.64 4.18 23.85
CA GLU A 22 52.76 5.28 23.45
C GLU A 22 53.04 5.71 22.01
N ARG A 23 54.29 5.59 21.53
CA ARG A 23 54.62 5.82 20.13
C ARG A 23 53.97 4.78 19.21
N GLU A 24 54.06 3.50 19.57
CA GLU A 24 53.43 2.42 18.80
C GLU A 24 51.92 2.62 18.68
N LYS A 25 51.24 2.99 19.79
CA LYS A 25 49.80 3.31 19.76
C LYS A 25 49.47 4.47 18.83
N ILE A 26 50.28 5.54 18.82
CA ILE A 26 50.06 6.68 17.92
C ILE A 26 50.26 6.26 16.46
N GLU A 27 51.26 5.42 16.18
CA GLU A 27 51.49 4.89 14.83
C GLU A 27 50.36 3.96 14.37
N GLU A 28 49.74 3.20 15.28
CA GLU A 28 48.57 2.37 15.01
C GLU A 28 47.32 3.22 14.78
N GLU A 29 47.00 4.16 15.68
CA GLU A 29 45.89 5.11 15.55
C GLU A 29 45.99 5.89 14.24
N TYR A 30 47.20 6.33 13.87
CA TYR A 30 47.42 7.01 12.59
C TYR A 30 47.06 6.13 11.38
N LYS A 31 47.42 4.84 11.41
CA LYS A 31 47.06 3.90 10.32
C LYS A 31 45.56 3.66 10.26
N GLU A 32 44.91 3.46 11.41
CA GLU A 32 43.46 3.31 11.49
C GLU A 32 42.73 4.55 10.97
N LEU A 33 43.20 5.75 11.34
CA LEU A 33 42.62 7.00 10.88
C LEU A 33 42.76 7.16 9.36
N LEU A 34 43.91 6.79 8.79
CA LEU A 34 44.11 6.81 7.34
C LEU A 34 43.16 5.85 6.62
N ALA A 35 43.01 4.62 7.13
CA ALA A 35 42.09 3.63 6.57
C ALA A 35 40.64 4.13 6.65
N LEU A 36 40.24 4.72 7.78
CA LEU A 36 38.91 5.30 7.96
C LEU A 36 38.67 6.47 6.98
N ILE A 37 39.66 7.36 6.80
CA ILE A 37 39.55 8.47 5.85
C ILE A 37 39.38 7.96 4.43
N GLU A 38 40.14 6.93 4.04
CA GLU A 38 40.02 6.31 2.73
C GLU A 38 38.63 5.72 2.52
N ASP A 39 38.12 4.98 3.51
CA ASP A 39 36.80 4.37 3.42
C ASP A 39 35.68 5.40 3.32
N LEU A 40 35.71 6.43 4.18
CA LEU A 40 34.75 7.52 4.17
C LEU A 40 34.78 8.29 2.83
N LYS A 41 35.97 8.54 2.27
CA LYS A 41 36.09 9.15 0.94
C LYS A 41 35.52 8.25 -0.15
N ALA A 42 35.74 6.94 -0.08
CA ALA A 42 35.18 5.98 -1.03
C ALA A 42 33.64 5.90 -0.94
N ILE A 43 33.07 6.05 0.26
CA ILE A 43 31.62 6.19 0.44
C ILE A 43 31.13 7.49 -0.20
N LEU A 44 31.75 8.63 0.11
CA LEU A 44 31.33 9.94 -0.42
C LEU A 44 31.45 10.03 -1.95
N ALA A 45 32.42 9.32 -2.55
CA ALA A 45 32.63 9.31 -4.00
C ALA A 45 31.62 8.45 -4.78
N SER A 46 30.91 7.52 -4.12
CA SER A 46 30.00 6.57 -4.78
C SER A 46 28.59 6.65 -4.23
N GLU A 47 27.68 7.23 -5.02
CA GLU A 47 26.27 7.30 -4.67
C GLU A 47 25.63 5.91 -4.51
N ALA A 48 26.05 4.93 -5.32
CA ALA A 48 25.58 3.55 -5.20
C ALA A 48 25.93 2.95 -3.83
N ARG A 49 27.15 3.22 -3.34
CA ARG A 49 27.61 2.77 -2.02
C ARG A 49 26.82 3.45 -0.90
N GLN A 50 26.54 4.75 -1.02
CA GLN A 50 25.70 5.48 -0.06
C GLN A 50 24.29 4.90 0.02
N ARG A 51 23.65 4.66 -1.13
CA ARG A 51 22.30 4.07 -1.19
C ARG A 51 22.27 2.66 -0.59
N GLN A 52 23.33 1.88 -0.80
CA GLN A 52 23.45 0.55 -0.21
C GLN A 52 23.51 0.64 1.33
N ILE A 53 24.36 1.50 1.88
CA ILE A 53 24.45 1.73 3.33
C ILE A 53 23.09 2.17 3.90
N ILE A 54 22.43 3.14 3.27
CA ILE A 54 21.09 3.60 3.70
C ILE A 54 20.08 2.46 3.69
N LYS A 55 20.10 1.62 2.65
CA LYS A 55 19.18 0.49 2.55
C LYS A 55 19.43 -0.52 3.68
N ASP A 56 20.69 -0.86 3.93
CA ASP A 56 21.05 -1.81 4.98
C ASP A 56 20.66 -1.29 6.37
N GLU A 57 20.89 0.00 6.64
CA GLU A 57 20.46 0.66 7.88
C GLU A 57 18.93 0.68 8.04
N LEU A 58 18.18 0.97 6.97
CA LEU A 58 16.71 0.94 6.96
C LEU A 58 16.17 -0.47 7.21
N ASP A 59 16.78 -1.49 6.59
CA ASP A 59 16.38 -2.88 6.78
C ASP A 59 16.67 -3.36 8.21
N ASP A 60 17.78 -2.95 8.80
CA ASP A 60 18.09 -3.27 10.20
C ASP A 60 17.17 -2.53 11.18
N MET A 61 16.81 -1.27 10.91
CA MET A 61 15.77 -0.57 11.67
C MET A 61 14.42 -1.29 11.56
N LYS A 62 14.02 -1.72 10.36
CA LYS A 62 12.78 -2.48 10.15
C LYS A 62 12.79 -3.79 10.92
N LYS A 63 13.91 -4.52 10.97
CA LYS A 63 14.03 -5.75 11.77
C LYS A 63 13.95 -5.48 13.27
N LYS A 64 14.57 -4.40 13.74
CA LYS A 64 14.66 -4.07 15.17
C LYS A 64 13.36 -3.49 15.73
N TYR A 65 12.61 -2.73 14.92
CA TYR A 65 11.46 -1.95 15.37
C TYR A 65 10.16 -2.24 14.62
N GLY A 66 10.16 -3.15 13.65
CA GLY A 66 8.97 -3.50 12.89
C GLY A 66 7.97 -4.30 13.71
N ASP A 67 6.69 -3.93 13.61
CA ASP A 67 5.56 -4.61 14.20
C ASP A 67 4.52 -5.00 13.13
N PRO A 68 3.70 -6.03 13.38
CA PRO A 68 2.64 -6.41 12.44
C PRO A 68 1.58 -5.31 12.34
N ARG A 69 1.02 -5.13 11.14
CA ARG A 69 -0.08 -4.19 10.92
C ARG A 69 -1.28 -4.57 11.79
N ARG A 70 -1.77 -3.61 12.56
CA ARG A 70 -2.90 -3.81 13.49
C ARG A 70 -4.28 -3.66 12.83
N SER A 71 -4.35 -2.96 11.70
CA SER A 71 -5.59 -2.69 10.98
C SER A 71 -5.69 -3.51 9.70
N GLU A 72 -6.89 -3.99 9.40
CA GLU A 72 -7.23 -4.62 8.14
C GLU A 72 -7.78 -3.57 7.15
N ILE A 73 -7.54 -3.77 5.86
CA ILE A 73 -8.14 -2.94 4.80
C ILE A 73 -9.30 -3.77 4.24
N THR A 74 -10.52 -3.30 4.47
CA THR A 74 -11.75 -3.93 3.97
C THR A 74 -12.36 -3.10 2.85
N ILE A 75 -13.19 -3.75 2.02
CA ILE A 75 -13.99 -3.08 1.01
C ILE A 75 -15.03 -2.21 1.72
N ASP A 76 -15.20 -0.98 1.26
CA ASP A 76 -16.24 -0.08 1.74
C ASP A 76 -17.58 -0.53 1.17
N THR A 77 -18.52 -0.90 2.05
CA THR A 77 -19.89 -1.29 1.66
C THR A 77 -20.86 -0.11 1.75
N SER A 78 -20.35 1.10 2.02
CA SER A 78 -21.18 2.31 2.14
C SER A 78 -21.34 3.08 0.82
N ASP A 79 -20.56 2.74 -0.20
CA ASP A 79 -20.85 3.11 -1.59
C ASP A 79 -22.02 2.26 -2.09
N LEU A 80 -23.23 2.63 -1.65
CA LEU A 80 -24.48 2.17 -2.24
C LEU A 80 -24.77 3.06 -3.45
N ASP A 81 -24.93 2.45 -4.62
CA ASP A 81 -25.42 3.18 -5.78
C ASP A 81 -26.91 3.52 -5.55
N VAL A 82 -27.41 4.58 -6.20
CA VAL A 82 -28.83 5.00 -6.03
C VAL A 82 -29.78 3.86 -6.43
N GLU A 83 -29.33 3.01 -7.36
CA GLU A 83 -29.98 1.79 -7.81
C GLU A 83 -30.17 0.75 -6.69
N ASP A 84 -29.23 0.63 -5.75
CA ASP A 84 -29.31 -0.31 -4.61
C ASP A 84 -30.38 0.11 -3.58
N LEU A 85 -30.86 1.37 -3.63
CA LEU A 85 -31.96 1.86 -2.81
C LEU A 85 -33.34 1.49 -3.39
N ILE A 86 -33.40 0.99 -4.63
CA ILE A 86 -34.64 0.57 -5.27
C ILE A 86 -34.99 -0.82 -4.73
N ALA A 87 -36.17 -0.93 -4.12
CA ALA A 87 -36.64 -2.21 -3.58
C ALA A 87 -36.77 -3.26 -4.69
N ASP A 88 -36.23 -4.46 -4.44
CA ASP A 88 -36.39 -5.62 -5.31
C ASP A 88 -37.85 -6.11 -5.24
N GLU A 89 -38.62 -5.82 -6.28
CA GLU A 89 -40.01 -6.25 -6.41
C GLU A 89 -40.11 -7.43 -7.40
N GLU A 90 -40.81 -8.50 -7.00
CA GLU A 90 -41.16 -9.56 -7.95
C GLU A 90 -42.15 -9.03 -8.99
N MET A 91 -41.70 -8.98 -10.24
CA MET A 91 -42.46 -8.47 -11.38
C MET A 91 -42.69 -9.55 -12.41
N VAL A 92 -43.91 -9.61 -12.96
CA VAL A 92 -44.25 -10.42 -14.13
C VAL A 92 -44.20 -9.53 -15.37
N ILE A 93 -43.35 -9.91 -16.32
CA ILE A 93 -43.26 -9.30 -17.64
C ILE A 93 -44.05 -10.17 -18.61
N THR A 94 -44.99 -9.55 -19.31
CA THR A 94 -45.79 -10.21 -20.35
C THR A 94 -45.43 -9.63 -21.70
N LEU A 95 -45.19 -10.51 -22.67
CA LEU A 95 -44.89 -10.15 -24.06
C LEU A 95 -45.97 -10.76 -24.95
N THR A 96 -46.58 -9.95 -25.81
CA THR A 96 -47.47 -10.47 -26.84
C THR A 96 -46.74 -10.68 -28.15
N LYS A 97 -47.34 -11.49 -29.03
CA LYS A 97 -46.80 -11.78 -30.36
C LYS A 97 -46.68 -10.53 -31.24
N GLN A 98 -47.54 -9.53 -31.02
CA GLN A 98 -47.47 -8.23 -31.68
C GLN A 98 -46.42 -7.28 -31.08
N GLY A 99 -45.66 -7.72 -30.07
CA GLY A 99 -44.55 -6.96 -29.48
C GLY A 99 -44.97 -6.01 -28.36
N TYR A 100 -46.18 -6.13 -27.80
CA TYR A 100 -46.55 -5.34 -26.63
C TYR A 100 -45.92 -5.94 -25.38
N ILE A 101 -45.20 -5.08 -24.64
CA ILE A 101 -44.56 -5.43 -23.37
C ILE A 101 -45.29 -4.73 -22.23
N LYS A 102 -45.70 -5.50 -21.23
CA LYS A 102 -46.26 -4.95 -19.99
C LYS A 102 -45.62 -5.59 -18.76
N ARG A 103 -45.25 -4.73 -17.80
CA ARG A 103 -44.79 -5.12 -16.46
C ARG A 103 -45.94 -4.97 -15.45
N MET A 104 -46.10 -5.94 -14.56
CA MET A 104 -47.03 -5.88 -13.42
C MET A 104 -46.42 -6.58 -12.21
N ASN A 105 -46.75 -6.12 -11.01
CA ASN A 105 -46.28 -6.77 -9.78
C ASN A 105 -46.85 -8.20 -9.68
N ALA A 106 -46.04 -9.17 -9.27
CA ALA A 106 -46.43 -10.58 -9.20
C ALA A 106 -47.64 -10.82 -8.29
N ASN A 107 -47.83 -9.99 -7.25
CA ASN A 107 -49.01 -10.07 -6.39
C ASN A 107 -50.33 -9.78 -7.12
N VAL A 108 -50.27 -8.97 -8.19
CA VAL A 108 -51.44 -8.66 -9.03
C VAL A 108 -51.68 -9.78 -10.05
N TYR A 109 -50.64 -10.56 -10.37
CA TYR A 109 -50.70 -11.64 -11.34
C TYR A 109 -51.12 -12.97 -10.68
N ARG A 110 -52.41 -13.27 -10.75
CA ARG A 110 -52.96 -14.52 -10.21
C ARG A 110 -53.06 -15.60 -11.29
N ASN A 111 -52.15 -16.57 -11.26
CA ASN A 111 -52.27 -17.81 -12.04
C ASN A 111 -53.46 -18.65 -11.52
N GLN A 112 -54.44 -18.95 -12.37
CA GLN A 112 -55.47 -19.96 -12.06
C GLN A 112 -55.28 -21.19 -12.95
N HIS A 113 -54.96 -22.32 -12.32
CA HIS A 113 -54.76 -23.61 -13.01
C HIS A 113 -56.07 -24.13 -13.61
N LYS A 114 -56.00 -24.53 -14.88
CA LYS A 114 -56.96 -25.31 -15.67
C LYS A 114 -58.36 -24.69 -15.88
N GLY A 115 -58.58 -24.17 -17.10
CA GLY A 115 -59.86 -24.33 -17.81
C GLY A 115 -60.81 -23.12 -17.91
N GLY A 116 -60.48 -21.95 -17.36
CA GLY A 116 -61.30 -20.74 -17.50
C GLY A 116 -60.46 -19.57 -17.99
N ALA A 117 -60.98 -18.77 -18.93
CA ALA A 117 -60.33 -17.57 -19.45
C ALA A 117 -59.97 -16.63 -18.29
N GLY A 118 -58.68 -16.59 -17.95
CA GLY A 118 -58.15 -15.88 -16.79
C GLY A 118 -58.36 -14.37 -16.90
N VAL A 119 -58.36 -13.69 -15.75
CA VAL A 119 -58.47 -12.23 -15.69
C VAL A 119 -57.32 -11.63 -16.49
N ILE A 120 -57.69 -10.99 -17.59
CA ILE A 120 -56.81 -10.41 -18.59
C ILE A 120 -55.96 -9.33 -17.91
N GLY A 121 -54.71 -9.68 -17.56
CA GLY A 121 -53.73 -8.74 -17.01
C GLY A 121 -53.36 -7.61 -17.98
N MET A 122 -53.71 -7.75 -19.26
CA MET A 122 -53.47 -6.77 -20.32
C MET A 122 -54.58 -6.83 -21.39
N LYS A 123 -55.37 -5.77 -21.59
CA LYS A 123 -56.35 -5.72 -22.70
C LYS A 123 -55.61 -5.92 -24.02
N THR A 124 -55.73 -7.10 -24.61
CA THR A 124 -55.20 -7.39 -25.94
C THR A 124 -56.19 -6.89 -27.00
N LYS A 125 -55.66 -6.50 -28.17
CA LYS A 125 -56.48 -6.19 -29.35
C LYS A 125 -56.98 -7.52 -29.94
N GLU A 126 -58.07 -7.50 -30.72
CA GLU A 126 -58.59 -8.71 -31.38
C GLU A 126 -57.44 -9.47 -32.09
N ASP A 127 -57.34 -10.79 -31.83
CA ASP A 127 -56.28 -11.73 -32.25
C ASP A 127 -54.88 -11.62 -31.61
N ASP A 128 -54.68 -10.83 -30.55
CA ASP A 128 -53.41 -10.81 -29.80
C ASP A 128 -53.47 -11.63 -28.50
N TYR A 129 -52.50 -12.51 -28.29
CA TYR A 129 -52.40 -13.37 -27.10
C TYR A 129 -51.03 -13.25 -26.42
N VAL A 130 -51.04 -13.39 -25.10
CA VAL A 130 -49.87 -13.28 -24.23
C VAL A 130 -49.15 -14.63 -24.20
N THR A 131 -47.82 -14.62 -24.32
CA THR A 131 -46.95 -15.78 -24.08
C THR A 131 -46.21 -15.61 -22.76
#